data_AF-A0A5P9W6C7-F1
#
_entry.id   AF-A0A5P9W6C7-F1
#
_cell.length_a   1.000
_cell.length_b   1.000
_cell.length_c   1.000
_cell.angle_alpha   90.00
_cell.angle_beta   90.00
_cell.angle_gamma   90.00
#
_symmetry.space_group_name_H-M   'P 1'
#
loop_
_entity.id
_entity.type
_entity.pdbx_description
1 polymer ?
#
loop_
_entity_poly.entity_id
_entity_poly.type
_entity_poly.pdbx_seq_one_letter_code
_entity_poly.pdbx_strand_id
1 'polypeptide(L)'
;ELTILPPQNENYCPQYVRLRLRSEAAAKHRPVSSFTGQSSVDSEGFDPLVVPTLVDHETGRILADSKAICLYLCDALSGGTDLLPADIREAVLKQVQLADTTPHVALLYGADPDGDRRPESMQAVMPGIHAHKIDAVRRNIPLADGDPLLLEAYQHKIVKEEAAASFVINEPQMRTAISKAEQLVTDLDRDLGASTGPWLFGDRFTLADLFWAVSLYRFLWLGYSGFWKDGAGKPRVEAYANRLFARPSV
;
A
#
# COMPACT_ATOMS: atom_id res chain seq x y z
N GLU A 1 -6.89 -5.95 21.79
CA GLU A 1 -6.29 -6.51 20.56
C GLU A 1 -6.74 -5.69 19.37
N LEU A 2 -5.79 -5.20 18.57
CA LEU A 2 -6.07 -4.54 17.29
C LEU A 2 -6.03 -5.64 16.22
N THR A 3 -7.19 -6.19 15.88
CA THR A 3 -7.32 -7.12 14.76
C THR A 3 -7.41 -6.33 13.47
N ILE A 4 -6.27 -5.97 12.88
CA ILE A 4 -6.23 -5.44 11.52
C ILE A 4 -6.18 -6.63 10.55
N LEU A 5 -7.37 -7.16 10.29
CA LEU A 5 -7.72 -7.95 9.13
C LEU A 5 -8.73 -7.10 8.33
N PRO A 6 -9.07 -7.41 7.07
CA PRO A 6 -10.49 -7.55 6.81
C PRO A 6 -10.89 -8.91 7.42
N PRO A 7 -11.63 -8.96 8.54
CA PRO A 7 -11.89 -10.19 9.29
C PRO A 7 -12.66 -11.28 8.52
N GLN A 8 -13.06 -11.05 7.26
CA GLN A 8 -13.94 -11.95 6.50
C GLN A 8 -13.59 -12.11 4.99
N ASN A 9 -12.48 -11.57 4.46
CA ASN A 9 -12.17 -11.57 3.00
C ASN A 9 -13.37 -11.14 2.12
N GLU A 10 -14.23 -10.25 2.64
CA GLU A 10 -15.45 -9.80 1.94
C GLU A 10 -15.13 -9.06 0.63
N ASN A 11 -13.88 -8.63 0.46
CA ASN A 11 -13.37 -8.06 -0.77
C ASN A 11 -13.42 -9.02 -1.98
N TYR A 12 -13.70 -10.32 -1.79
CA TYR A 12 -13.92 -11.28 -2.88
C TYR A 12 -15.40 -11.50 -3.22
N CYS A 13 -16.33 -10.95 -2.42
CA CYS A 13 -17.75 -11.04 -2.65
C CYS A 13 -18.14 -10.42 -4.02
N PRO A 14 -18.97 -11.09 -4.84
CA PRO A 14 -19.36 -10.62 -6.17
C PRO A 14 -19.86 -9.17 -6.20
N GLN A 15 -20.66 -8.77 -5.22
CA GLN A 15 -21.25 -7.44 -5.13
C GLN A 15 -20.17 -6.36 -4.94
N TYR A 16 -19.17 -6.64 -4.09
CA TYR A 16 -18.05 -5.73 -3.86
C TYR A 16 -17.14 -5.62 -5.08
N VAL A 17 -16.82 -6.75 -5.72
CA VAL A 17 -15.99 -6.76 -6.94
C VAL A 17 -16.68 -5.99 -8.07
N ARG A 18 -17.99 -6.20 -8.27
CA ARG A 18 -18.79 -5.43 -9.24
C ARG A 18 -18.79 -3.94 -8.95
N LEU A 19 -18.87 -3.54 -7.68
CA LEU A 19 -18.77 -2.14 -7.29
C LEU A 19 -17.42 -1.56 -7.74
N ARG A 20 -16.31 -2.24 -7.45
CA ARG A 20 -14.96 -1.75 -7.81
C ARG A 20 -14.69 -1.78 -9.31
N LEU A 21 -15.28 -2.71 -10.05
CA LEU A 21 -15.24 -2.73 -11.52
C LEU A 21 -15.93 -1.51 -12.16
N ARG A 22 -16.76 -0.77 -11.42
CA ARG A 22 -17.36 0.51 -11.87
C ARG A 22 -16.49 1.73 -11.55
N SER A 23 -15.34 1.54 -10.89
CA SER A 23 -14.44 2.64 -10.55
C SER A 23 -13.70 3.17 -11.78
N GLU A 24 -13.20 4.41 -11.68
CA GLU A 24 -12.34 4.97 -12.73
C GLU A 24 -11.05 4.17 -12.95
N ALA A 25 -10.54 3.51 -11.91
CA ALA A 25 -9.34 2.68 -12.01
C ALA A 25 -9.54 1.50 -12.97
N ALA A 26 -10.73 0.89 -12.95
CA ALA A 26 -11.12 -0.20 -13.84
C ALA A 26 -11.15 0.22 -15.33
N ALA A 27 -11.50 1.48 -15.60
CA ALA A 27 -11.53 2.01 -16.96
C ALA A 27 -10.14 2.40 -17.50
N LYS A 28 -9.22 2.78 -16.61
CA LYS A 28 -7.93 3.38 -16.98
C LYS A 28 -6.77 2.38 -17.02
N HIS A 29 -6.84 1.29 -16.27
CA HIS A 29 -5.70 0.40 -16.05
C HIS A 29 -5.96 -0.99 -16.60
N ARG A 30 -4.93 -1.55 -17.25
CA ARG A 30 -4.96 -2.95 -17.68
C ARG A 30 -4.86 -3.87 -16.46
N PRO A 31 -5.41 -5.09 -16.56
CA PRO A 31 -5.21 -6.09 -15.53
C PRO A 31 -3.74 -6.47 -15.37
N VAL A 32 -3.32 -6.74 -14.14
CA VAL A 32 -1.95 -7.04 -13.72
C VAL A 32 -1.41 -8.32 -14.37
N SER A 33 -0.18 -8.30 -14.92
CA SER A 33 0.49 -9.48 -15.50
C SER A 33 1.83 -9.86 -14.83
N SER A 34 2.28 -9.07 -13.85
CA SER A 34 3.52 -9.33 -13.10
C SER A 34 3.39 -8.85 -11.65
N PHE A 35 4.20 -9.35 -10.73
CA PHE A 35 4.18 -8.98 -9.32
C PHE A 35 5.55 -8.44 -8.90
N THR A 36 5.62 -7.18 -8.49
CA THR A 36 6.88 -6.56 -8.04
C THR A 36 7.00 -6.43 -6.52
N GLY A 37 6.01 -6.93 -5.77
CA GLY A 37 5.92 -6.74 -4.32
C GLY A 37 5.22 -5.44 -3.90
N GLN A 38 4.76 -4.63 -4.85
CA GLN A 38 4.00 -3.40 -4.63
C GLN A 38 2.48 -3.64 -4.72
N SER A 39 1.69 -2.63 -4.34
CA SER A 39 0.23 -2.61 -4.54
C SER A 39 -0.27 -1.38 -5.29
N SER A 40 0.63 -0.52 -5.76
CA SER A 40 0.29 0.70 -6.48
C SER A 40 -0.45 0.37 -7.77
N VAL A 41 -1.59 1.02 -8.00
CA VAL A 41 -2.37 0.84 -9.23
C VAL A 41 -1.60 1.35 -10.45
N ASP A 42 -0.81 2.42 -10.29
CA ASP A 42 -0.04 3.04 -11.36
C ASP A 42 1.07 2.09 -11.89
N SER A 43 1.70 1.30 -11.00
CA SER A 43 2.80 0.40 -11.39
C SER A 43 2.36 -1.05 -11.60
N GLU A 44 1.45 -1.57 -10.78
CA GLU A 44 1.04 -2.98 -10.86
C GLU A 44 -0.22 -3.18 -11.72
N GLY A 45 -1.03 -2.14 -11.91
CA GLY A 45 -2.35 -2.24 -12.52
C GLY A 45 -3.47 -2.46 -11.51
N PHE A 46 -4.72 -2.50 -12.01
CA PHE A 46 -5.90 -2.53 -11.15
C PHE A 46 -6.33 -3.97 -10.79
N ASP A 47 -6.48 -4.23 -9.50
CA ASP A 47 -7.04 -5.46 -8.94
C ASP A 47 -8.37 -5.12 -8.24
N PRO A 48 -9.54 -5.49 -8.78
CA PRO A 48 -10.83 -5.17 -8.18
C PRO A 48 -11.10 -5.97 -6.90
N LEU A 49 -10.28 -6.97 -6.56
CA LEU A 49 -10.42 -7.79 -5.36
C LEU A 49 -9.59 -7.27 -4.16
N VAL A 50 -9.05 -6.05 -4.21
CA VAL A 50 -8.34 -5.45 -3.06
C VAL A 50 -9.13 -4.32 -2.38
N VAL A 51 -8.49 -3.68 -1.42
CA VAL A 51 -8.97 -2.52 -0.66
C VAL A 51 -7.92 -1.41 -0.80
N PRO A 52 -8.25 -0.13 -0.57
CA PRO A 52 -9.56 0.41 -0.16
C PRO A 52 -10.50 0.75 -1.34
N THR A 53 -11.73 1.15 -0.99
CA THR A 53 -12.75 1.73 -1.89
C THR A 53 -13.44 2.89 -1.21
N LEU A 54 -13.60 4.01 -1.90
CA LEU A 54 -14.47 5.12 -1.49
C LEU A 54 -15.66 5.19 -2.46
N VAL A 55 -16.86 5.29 -1.91
CA VAL A 55 -18.07 5.62 -2.66
C VAL A 55 -18.54 6.98 -2.20
N ASP A 56 -18.52 7.95 -3.10
CA ASP A 56 -19.14 9.23 -2.87
C ASP A 56 -20.59 9.16 -3.38
N HIS A 57 -21.54 9.22 -2.45
CA HIS A 57 -22.96 9.16 -2.77
C HIS A 57 -23.52 10.48 -3.30
N GLU A 58 -22.89 11.62 -3.03
CA GLU A 58 -23.31 12.93 -3.53
C GLU A 58 -22.94 13.08 -5.01
N THR A 59 -21.70 12.70 -5.37
CA THR A 59 -21.22 12.79 -6.76
C THR A 59 -21.44 11.51 -7.56
N GLY A 60 -21.81 10.40 -6.91
CA GLY A 60 -21.97 9.08 -7.51
C GLY A 60 -20.64 8.42 -7.92
N ARG A 61 -19.49 8.95 -7.48
CA ARG A 61 -18.16 8.45 -7.87
C ARG A 61 -17.75 7.24 -7.04
N ILE A 62 -17.08 6.29 -7.70
CA ILE A 62 -16.46 5.12 -7.08
C ILE A 62 -14.96 5.19 -7.34
N LEU A 63 -14.17 5.23 -6.26
CA LEU A 63 -12.72 5.35 -6.29
C LEU A 63 -12.09 4.12 -5.64
N ALA A 64 -11.11 3.51 -6.29
CA ALA A 64 -10.59 2.19 -5.93
C ALA A 64 -9.04 2.12 -5.92
N ASP A 65 -8.42 3.17 -5.38
CA ASP A 65 -6.98 3.32 -5.20
C ASP A 65 -6.72 4.33 -4.06
N SER A 66 -5.84 4.02 -3.11
CA SER A 66 -5.61 4.88 -1.94
C SER A 66 -5.10 6.27 -2.32
N LYS A 67 -4.20 6.35 -3.32
CA LYS A 67 -3.69 7.63 -3.82
C LYS A 67 -4.80 8.45 -4.46
N ALA A 68 -5.58 7.88 -5.38
CA ALA A 68 -6.72 8.55 -5.99
C ALA A 68 -7.77 9.00 -4.97
N ILE A 69 -8.06 8.17 -3.95
CA ILE A 69 -8.99 8.51 -2.87
C ILE A 69 -8.46 9.71 -2.08
N CYS A 70 -7.19 9.69 -1.66
CA CYS A 70 -6.61 10.80 -0.91
C CYS A 70 -6.59 12.11 -1.70
N LEU A 71 -6.25 12.05 -3.00
CA LEU A 71 -6.28 13.23 -3.87
C LEU A 71 -7.70 13.77 -4.02
N TYR A 72 -8.68 12.88 -4.21
CA TYR A 72 -10.07 13.28 -4.27
C TYR A 72 -10.52 13.99 -3.00
N LEU A 73 -10.18 13.45 -1.83
CA LEU A 73 -10.54 14.05 -0.54
C LEU A 73 -9.86 15.41 -0.31
N CYS A 74 -8.60 15.57 -0.76
CA CYS A 74 -7.91 16.86 -0.70
C CYS A 74 -8.58 17.94 -1.56
N ASP A 75 -9.14 17.56 -2.72
CA ASP A 75 -9.82 18.49 -3.61
C ASP A 75 -11.29 18.74 -3.21
N ALA A 76 -11.99 17.71 -2.70
CA ALA A 76 -13.42 17.76 -2.40
C ALA A 76 -13.75 18.38 -1.04
N LEU A 77 -12.87 18.25 -0.05
CA LEU A 77 -13.10 18.78 1.29
C LEU A 77 -12.49 20.17 1.42
N SER A 78 -13.32 21.14 1.82
CA SER A 78 -12.88 22.50 2.15
C SER A 78 -12.78 22.65 3.68
N GLY A 79 -11.55 22.75 4.19
CA GLY A 79 -11.28 23.02 5.60
C GLY A 79 -10.15 22.17 6.19
N GLY A 80 -9.55 22.66 7.28
CA GLY A 80 -8.43 21.99 7.95
C GLY A 80 -7.07 22.30 7.32
N THR A 81 -6.11 21.41 7.54
CA THR A 81 -4.75 21.52 6.99
C THR A 81 -4.77 21.37 5.48
N ASP A 82 -4.18 22.32 4.75
CA ASP A 82 -3.97 22.17 3.30
C ASP A 82 -2.88 21.12 3.04
N LEU A 83 -3.32 19.91 2.70
CA LEU A 83 -2.44 18.76 2.47
C LEU A 83 -1.81 18.76 1.07
N LEU A 84 -2.32 19.58 0.13
CA LEU A 84 -1.80 19.65 -1.22
C LEU A 84 -1.69 21.10 -1.73
N PRO A 85 -0.83 21.93 -1.09
CA PRO A 85 -0.71 23.34 -1.44
C PRO A 85 -0.28 23.53 -2.88
N ALA A 86 -0.92 24.46 -3.58
CA ALA A 86 -0.74 24.65 -5.03
C ALA A 86 0.70 24.98 -5.43
N ASP A 87 1.44 25.72 -4.59
CA ASP A 87 2.81 26.15 -4.86
C ASP A 87 3.85 25.02 -4.77
N ILE A 88 3.55 23.93 -4.05
CA ILE A 88 4.44 22.77 -3.89
C ILE A 88 3.81 21.45 -4.32
N ARG A 89 2.65 21.49 -4.99
CA ARG A 89 1.84 20.32 -5.38
C ARG A 89 2.68 19.23 -6.04
N GLU A 90 3.46 19.58 -7.06
CA GLU A 90 4.29 18.61 -7.79
C GLU A 90 5.33 17.93 -6.90
N ALA A 91 5.95 18.67 -5.99
CA ALA A 91 6.94 18.13 -5.07
C ALA A 91 6.29 17.18 -4.06
N VAL A 92 5.11 17.53 -3.54
CA VAL A 92 4.31 16.67 -2.65
C VAL A 92 3.92 15.38 -3.38
N LEU A 93 3.40 15.48 -4.61
CA LEU A 93 2.98 14.32 -5.40
C LEU A 93 4.15 13.39 -5.74
N LYS A 94 5.35 13.93 -5.97
CA LYS A 94 6.55 13.13 -6.14
C LYS A 94 6.85 12.28 -4.90
N GLN A 95 6.75 12.85 -3.70
CA GLN A 95 6.97 12.09 -2.45
C GLN A 95 5.87 11.05 -2.20
N VAL A 96 4.62 11.40 -2.49
CA VAL A 96 3.49 10.45 -2.45
C VAL A 96 3.77 9.25 -3.38
N GLN A 97 4.23 9.50 -4.60
CA GLN A 97 4.60 8.45 -5.54
C GLN A 97 5.73 7.56 -5.01
N LEU A 98 6.76 8.15 -4.40
CA LEU A 98 7.87 7.37 -3.83
C LEU A 98 7.38 6.42 -2.73
N ALA A 99 6.60 6.93 -1.78
CA ALA A 99 6.01 6.12 -0.70
C ALA A 99 5.10 5.02 -1.25
N ASP A 100 4.30 5.30 -2.28
CA ASP A 100 3.38 4.35 -2.93
C ASP A 100 4.11 3.20 -3.66
N THR A 101 5.35 3.44 -4.12
CA THR A 101 6.18 2.42 -4.79
C THR A 101 6.92 1.48 -3.83
N THR A 102 6.72 1.65 -2.52
CA THR A 102 7.31 0.79 -1.50
C THR A 102 6.76 -0.64 -1.62
N PRO A 103 7.62 -1.68 -1.59
CA PRO A 103 7.20 -3.07 -1.76
C PRO A 103 6.54 -3.67 -0.49
N HIS A 104 5.57 -2.97 0.09
CA HIS A 104 4.87 -3.33 1.32
C HIS A 104 4.18 -4.72 1.26
N VAL A 105 3.81 -5.17 0.07
CA VAL A 105 3.17 -6.49 -0.11
C VAL A 105 4.21 -7.59 0.02
N ALA A 106 5.38 -7.43 -0.63
CA ALA A 106 6.48 -8.37 -0.46
C ALA A 106 6.95 -8.44 1.00
N LEU A 107 7.16 -7.28 1.65
CA LEU A 107 7.60 -7.24 3.06
C LEU A 107 6.57 -7.80 4.05
N LEU A 108 5.29 -7.75 3.70
CA LEU A 108 4.24 -8.36 4.53
C LEU A 108 4.25 -9.88 4.39
N TYR A 109 4.29 -10.40 3.17
CA TYR A 109 4.06 -11.82 2.90
C TYR A 109 5.34 -12.66 2.91
N GLY A 110 6.46 -12.12 2.43
CA GLY A 110 7.75 -12.80 2.41
C GLY A 110 8.55 -12.61 3.68
N ALA A 111 9.27 -13.66 4.08
CA ALA A 111 10.26 -13.59 5.15
C ALA A 111 11.53 -12.88 4.64
N ASP A 112 12.20 -12.15 5.52
CA ASP A 112 13.55 -11.65 5.24
C ASP A 112 14.53 -12.85 5.18
N PRO A 113 15.22 -13.08 4.04
CA PRO A 113 16.17 -14.18 3.91
C PRO A 113 17.36 -14.11 4.88
N ASP A 114 17.66 -12.94 5.44
CA ASP A 114 18.74 -12.72 6.42
C ASP A 114 18.28 -12.78 7.88
N GLY A 115 17.02 -13.14 8.10
CA GLY A 115 16.42 -13.28 9.43
C GLY A 115 15.12 -12.52 9.54
N ASP A 116 14.01 -13.25 9.56
CA ASP A 116 12.67 -12.69 9.64
C ASP A 116 12.42 -12.01 11.00
N ARG A 117 12.21 -10.69 10.94
CA ARG A 117 11.98 -9.83 12.12
C ARG A 117 10.52 -9.45 12.30
N ARG A 118 9.62 -9.93 11.45
CA ARG A 118 8.17 -9.70 11.61
C ARG A 118 7.73 -10.26 12.98
N PRO A 119 6.66 -9.70 13.59
CA PRO A 119 6.12 -10.26 14.82
C PRO A 119 5.82 -11.77 14.68
N GLU A 120 6.06 -12.57 15.72
CA GLU A 120 5.85 -14.03 15.68
C GLU A 120 4.45 -14.42 15.22
N SER A 121 3.44 -13.65 15.65
CA SER A 121 2.04 -13.84 15.22
C SER A 121 1.87 -13.68 13.70
N MET A 122 2.64 -12.79 13.07
CA MET A 122 2.66 -12.65 11.61
C MET A 122 3.41 -13.81 10.97
N GLN A 123 4.58 -14.18 11.48
CA GLN A 123 5.35 -15.33 10.95
C GLN A 123 4.50 -16.62 10.95
N ALA A 124 3.68 -16.83 11.97
CA ALA A 124 2.83 -18.01 12.10
C ALA A 124 1.69 -18.08 11.06
N VAL A 125 1.15 -16.94 10.61
CA VAL A 125 -0.03 -16.91 9.71
C VAL A 125 0.32 -16.74 8.22
N MET A 126 1.56 -16.38 7.89
CA MET A 126 1.99 -16.13 6.50
C MET A 126 2.18 -17.40 5.66
N PRO A 127 2.71 -18.52 6.18
CA PRO A 127 2.79 -19.77 5.43
C PRO A 127 1.40 -20.20 4.90
N GLY A 128 1.31 -20.42 3.58
CA GLY A 128 0.06 -20.86 2.94
C GLY A 128 -1.00 -19.77 2.74
N ILE A 129 -0.75 -18.51 3.11
CA ILE A 129 -1.76 -17.44 3.02
C ILE A 129 -2.23 -17.18 1.58
N HIS A 130 -1.34 -17.28 0.60
CA HIS A 130 -1.70 -17.14 -0.82
C HIS A 130 -2.59 -18.29 -1.30
N ALA A 131 -2.33 -19.52 -0.87
CA ALA A 131 -3.19 -20.66 -1.17
C ALA A 131 -4.60 -20.46 -0.58
N HIS A 132 -4.67 -19.99 0.68
CA HIS A 132 -5.95 -19.68 1.32
C HIS A 132 -6.75 -18.60 0.56
N LYS A 133 -6.08 -17.56 0.05
CA LYS A 133 -6.71 -16.53 -0.78
C LYS A 133 -7.19 -17.08 -2.12
N ILE A 134 -6.37 -17.90 -2.80
CA ILE A 134 -6.75 -18.55 -4.06
C ILE A 134 -8.01 -19.40 -3.85
N ASP A 135 -8.07 -20.18 -2.78
CA ASP A 135 -9.25 -20.99 -2.45
C ASP A 135 -10.48 -20.12 -2.16
N ALA A 136 -10.29 -18.99 -1.46
CA ALA A 136 -11.38 -18.03 -1.22
C ALA A 136 -11.91 -17.41 -2.52
N VAL A 137 -11.04 -17.10 -3.49
CA VAL A 137 -11.44 -16.61 -4.81
C VAL A 137 -12.16 -17.71 -5.60
N ARG A 138 -11.60 -18.93 -5.62
CA ARG A 138 -12.21 -20.09 -6.30
C ARG A 138 -13.63 -20.40 -5.81
N ARG A 139 -13.89 -20.24 -4.50
CA ARG A 139 -15.24 -20.40 -3.93
C ARG A 139 -16.27 -19.41 -4.50
N ASN A 140 -15.85 -18.24 -4.98
CA ASN A 140 -16.72 -17.23 -5.54
C ASN A 140 -16.89 -17.32 -7.08
N ILE A 141 -16.03 -18.07 -7.78
CA ILE A 141 -16.12 -18.22 -9.24
C ILE A 141 -17.51 -18.70 -9.72
N PRO A 142 -18.16 -19.70 -9.09
CA PRO A 142 -19.50 -20.12 -9.50
C PRO A 142 -20.56 -19.01 -9.40
N LEU A 143 -20.32 -17.97 -8.57
CA LEU A 143 -21.22 -16.82 -8.41
C LEU A 143 -21.04 -15.75 -9.50
N ALA A 144 -20.09 -15.96 -10.42
CA ALA A 144 -19.88 -15.14 -11.60
C ALA A 144 -20.64 -15.64 -12.85
N ASP A 145 -21.58 -16.58 -12.67
CA ASP A 145 -22.39 -17.11 -13.78
C ASP A 145 -23.09 -15.97 -14.54
N GLY A 146 -22.96 -15.97 -15.87
CA GLY A 146 -23.46 -14.91 -16.75
C GLY A 146 -22.73 -13.55 -16.67
N ASP A 147 -21.65 -13.42 -15.88
CA ASP A 147 -20.90 -12.17 -15.68
C ASP A 147 -19.42 -12.35 -16.09
N PRO A 148 -19.09 -12.17 -17.39
CA PRO A 148 -17.74 -12.43 -17.90
C PRO A 148 -16.68 -11.51 -17.30
N LEU A 149 -17.03 -10.26 -16.97
CA LEU A 149 -16.09 -9.30 -16.36
C LEU A 149 -15.73 -9.71 -14.92
N LEU A 150 -16.72 -10.19 -14.16
CA LEU A 150 -16.48 -10.70 -12.82
C LEU A 150 -15.64 -11.99 -12.85
N LEU A 151 -15.91 -12.88 -13.80
CA LEU A 151 -15.12 -14.10 -13.98
C LEU A 151 -13.66 -13.79 -14.32
N GLU A 152 -13.43 -12.87 -15.25
CA GLU A 152 -12.08 -12.40 -15.62
C GLU A 152 -11.35 -11.81 -14.40
N ALA A 153 -12.02 -10.96 -13.62
CA ALA A 153 -11.46 -10.40 -12.39
C ALA A 153 -11.01 -11.47 -11.39
N TYR A 154 -11.81 -12.54 -11.19
CA TYR A 154 -11.42 -13.65 -10.32
C TYR A 154 -10.25 -14.46 -10.87
N GLN A 155 -10.22 -14.74 -12.17
CA GLN A 155 -9.12 -15.46 -12.81
C GLN A 155 -7.80 -14.69 -12.69
N HIS A 156 -7.85 -13.38 -12.93
CA HIS A 156 -6.68 -12.50 -12.80
C HIS A 156 -6.18 -12.42 -11.36
N LYS A 157 -7.08 -12.42 -10.38
CA LYS A 157 -6.70 -12.47 -8.96
C LYS A 157 -5.93 -13.76 -8.65
N ILE A 158 -6.36 -14.91 -9.17
CA ILE A 158 -5.66 -16.19 -8.96
C ILE A 158 -4.24 -16.10 -9.53
N VAL A 159 -4.10 -15.64 -10.78
CA VAL A 159 -2.78 -15.47 -11.42
C VAL A 159 -1.87 -14.56 -10.59
N LYS A 160 -2.41 -13.45 -10.07
CA LYS A 160 -1.66 -12.50 -9.24
C LYS A 160 -1.23 -13.13 -7.90
N GLU A 161 -2.10 -13.89 -7.24
CA GLU A 161 -1.74 -14.57 -5.98
C GLU A 161 -0.74 -15.71 -6.19
N GLU A 162 -0.79 -16.42 -7.33
CA GLU A 162 0.21 -17.43 -7.72
C GLU A 162 1.59 -16.81 -7.99
N ALA A 163 1.61 -15.67 -8.70
CA ALA A 163 2.82 -14.89 -8.92
C ALA A 163 3.40 -14.36 -7.59
N ALA A 164 2.55 -13.83 -6.71
CA ALA A 164 2.96 -13.37 -5.39
C ALA A 164 3.51 -14.52 -4.53
N ALA A 165 2.86 -15.68 -4.52
CA ALA A 165 3.33 -16.87 -3.80
C ALA A 165 4.72 -17.32 -4.25
N SER A 166 4.97 -17.26 -5.56
CA SER A 166 6.29 -17.61 -6.14
C SER A 166 7.35 -16.56 -5.80
N PHE A 167 6.98 -15.28 -5.77
CA PHE A 167 7.89 -14.18 -5.46
C PHE A 167 8.38 -14.23 -4.02
N VAL A 168 7.46 -14.41 -3.06
CA VAL A 168 7.77 -14.25 -1.63
C VAL A 168 8.66 -15.37 -1.06
N ILE A 169 8.80 -16.48 -1.78
CA ILE A 169 9.72 -17.58 -1.45
C ILE A 169 11.04 -17.49 -2.22
N ASN A 170 11.16 -16.57 -3.18
CA ASN A 170 12.35 -16.39 -3.99
C ASN A 170 13.30 -15.42 -3.27
N GLU A 171 14.38 -15.95 -2.68
CA GLU A 171 15.30 -15.14 -1.88
C GLU A 171 15.92 -13.95 -2.64
N PRO A 172 16.42 -14.09 -3.90
CA PRO A 172 16.91 -12.94 -4.65
C PRO A 172 15.89 -11.82 -4.86
N GLN A 173 14.64 -12.19 -5.17
CA GLN A 173 13.55 -11.21 -5.33
C GLN A 173 13.21 -10.53 -4.00
N MET A 174 13.15 -11.28 -2.91
CA MET A 174 12.92 -10.73 -1.57
C MET A 174 14.04 -9.77 -1.14
N ARG A 175 15.31 -10.14 -1.36
CA ARG A 175 16.46 -9.25 -1.11
C ARG A 175 16.34 -7.95 -1.91
N THR A 176 15.97 -8.05 -3.18
CA THR A 176 15.77 -6.86 -4.04
C THR A 176 14.65 -5.95 -3.51
N ALA A 177 13.53 -6.53 -3.04
CA ALA A 177 12.44 -5.76 -2.45
C ALA A 177 12.85 -5.08 -1.13
N ILE A 178 13.58 -5.79 -0.26
CA ILE A 178 14.11 -5.25 1.00
C ILE A 178 15.10 -4.12 0.73
N SER A 179 16.08 -4.33 -0.16
CA SER A 179 17.04 -3.28 -0.53
C SER A 179 16.36 -2.05 -1.15
N LYS A 180 15.30 -2.24 -1.95
CA LYS A 180 14.51 -1.11 -2.46
C LYS A 180 13.85 -0.33 -1.32
N ALA A 181 13.25 -1.00 -0.34
CA ALA A 181 12.64 -0.34 0.80
C ALA A 181 13.66 0.43 1.64
N GLU A 182 14.84 -0.14 1.90
CA GLU A 182 15.92 0.54 2.61
C GLU A 182 16.46 1.75 1.83
N GLN A 183 16.58 1.64 0.50
CA GLN A 183 16.99 2.75 -0.35
C GLN A 183 15.97 3.90 -0.30
N LEU A 184 14.67 3.60 -0.33
CA LEU A 184 13.61 4.61 -0.19
C LEU A 184 13.71 5.34 1.17
N VAL A 185 14.02 4.64 2.26
CA VAL A 185 14.25 5.26 3.58
C VAL A 185 15.54 6.10 3.59
N THR A 186 16.58 5.67 2.87
CA THR A 186 17.83 6.43 2.71
C THR A 186 17.59 7.74 1.97
N ASP A 187 16.82 7.67 0.87
CA ASP A 187 16.44 8.84 0.09
C ASP A 187 15.56 9.79 0.91
N LEU A 188 14.64 9.25 1.73
CA LEU A 188 13.84 10.03 2.66
C LEU A 188 14.70 10.77 3.70
N ASP A 189 15.73 10.15 4.29
CA ASP A 189 16.62 10.84 5.25
C ASP A 189 17.34 12.02 4.59
N ARG A 190 17.82 11.83 3.36
CA ARG A 190 18.45 12.90 2.57
C ARG A 190 17.48 14.04 2.33
N ASP A 191 16.26 13.74 1.90
CA ASP A 191 15.25 14.74 1.57
C ASP A 191 14.80 15.52 2.83
N LEU A 192 14.65 14.83 3.97
CA LEU A 192 14.44 15.47 5.28
C LEU A 192 15.61 16.37 5.69
N GLY A 193 16.85 16.03 5.29
CA GLY A 193 18.03 16.85 5.53
C GLY A 193 18.08 18.15 4.70
N ALA A 194 17.34 18.19 3.59
CA ALA A 194 17.19 19.39 2.77
C ALA A 194 16.01 20.29 3.23
N SER A 195 15.11 19.76 4.07
CA SER A 195 14.00 20.53 4.63
C SER A 195 14.50 21.50 5.71
N THR A 196 13.88 22.68 5.78
CA THR A 196 14.18 23.71 6.77
C THR A 196 13.30 23.62 8.03
N GLY A 197 12.43 22.62 8.13
CA GLY A 197 11.44 22.51 9.19
C GLY A 197 11.13 21.07 9.62
N PRO A 198 10.08 20.88 10.45
CA PRO A 198 9.75 19.58 11.03
C PRO A 198 9.12 18.57 10.04
N TRP A 199 8.70 18.99 8.86
CA TRP A 199 8.06 18.13 7.87
C TRP A 199 8.89 18.06 6.59
N LEU A 200 8.46 17.24 5.62
CA LEU A 200 9.17 17.12 4.35
C LEU A 200 9.28 18.45 3.58
N PHE A 201 8.31 19.36 3.77
CA PHE A 201 8.25 20.64 3.09
C PHE A 201 8.27 21.82 4.08
N GLY A 202 9.29 21.86 4.95
CA GLY A 202 9.46 22.89 5.97
C GLY A 202 8.46 22.76 7.10
N ASP A 203 7.73 23.84 7.40
CA ASP A 203 6.72 23.88 8.46
C ASP A 203 5.35 23.34 8.03
N ARG A 204 5.19 22.97 6.75
CA ARG A 204 3.92 22.50 6.20
C ARG A 204 3.80 20.99 6.27
N PHE A 205 2.79 20.52 6.99
CA PHE A 205 2.37 19.12 6.97
C PHE A 205 1.49 18.86 5.74
N THR A 206 1.88 17.90 4.91
CA THR A 206 1.30 17.66 3.59
C THR A 206 0.85 16.21 3.42
N LEU A 207 0.25 15.89 2.28
CA LEU A 207 -0.13 14.54 1.91
C LEU A 207 1.08 13.59 1.84
N ALA A 208 2.26 14.10 1.47
CA ALA A 208 3.49 13.31 1.48
C ALA A 208 3.80 12.79 2.89
N ASP A 209 3.60 13.61 3.92
CA ASP A 209 3.88 13.23 5.29
C ASP A 209 2.91 12.14 5.79
N LEU A 210 1.64 12.17 5.36
CA LEU A 210 0.66 11.12 5.64
C LEU A 210 1.02 9.79 4.97
N PHE A 211 1.43 9.82 3.71
CA PHE A 211 1.83 8.60 2.99
C PHE A 211 3.07 7.95 3.63
N TRP A 212 4.05 8.78 3.99
CA TRP A 212 5.22 8.30 4.73
C TRP A 212 4.88 7.83 6.14
N ALA A 213 3.94 8.44 6.85
CA ALA A 213 3.50 7.95 8.16
C ALA A 213 2.98 6.51 8.09
N VAL A 214 2.10 6.22 7.13
CA VAL A 214 1.56 4.86 6.93
C VAL A 214 2.67 3.88 6.56
N SER A 215 3.58 4.28 5.66
CA SER A 215 4.68 3.43 5.22
C SER A 215 5.68 3.13 6.35
N LEU A 216 6.16 4.15 7.06
CA LEU A 216 7.10 4.01 8.17
C LEU A 216 6.48 3.24 9.34
N TYR A 217 5.20 3.47 9.64
CA TYR A 217 4.51 2.69 10.66
C TYR A 217 4.43 1.22 10.28
N ARG A 218 4.14 0.92 9.01
CA ARG A 218 4.11 -0.46 8.52
C ARG A 218 5.49 -1.13 8.58
N PHE A 219 6.57 -0.42 8.25
CA PHE A 219 7.93 -0.93 8.45
C PHE A 219 8.19 -1.23 9.93
N LEU A 220 7.84 -0.30 10.83
CA LEU A 220 8.01 -0.51 12.27
C LEU A 220 7.27 -1.75 12.75
N TRP A 221 5.99 -1.87 12.38
CA TRP A 221 5.13 -2.99 12.76
C TRP A 221 5.63 -4.34 12.20
N LEU A 222 6.22 -4.35 11.00
CA LEU A 222 6.80 -5.53 10.38
C LEU A 222 8.25 -5.82 10.81
N GLY A 223 8.81 -5.08 11.77
CA GLY A 223 10.17 -5.32 12.27
C GLY A 223 11.29 -4.77 11.39
N TYR A 224 10.98 -3.89 10.43
CA TYR A 224 11.93 -3.23 9.54
C TYR A 224 12.41 -1.87 10.06
N SER A 225 12.24 -1.57 11.36
CA SER A 225 12.75 -0.31 11.93
C SER A 225 14.27 -0.19 11.84
N GLY A 226 14.99 -1.31 11.68
CA GLY A 226 16.43 -1.31 11.42
C GLY A 226 16.84 -0.57 10.14
N PHE A 227 15.90 -0.20 9.26
CA PHE A 227 16.22 0.71 8.15
C PHE A 227 16.64 2.10 8.63
N TRP A 228 16.18 2.56 9.80
CA TRP A 228 16.53 3.88 10.35
C TRP A 228 16.98 3.89 11.83
N LYS A 229 16.69 2.83 12.60
CA LYS A 229 17.14 2.65 13.98
C LYS A 229 18.44 1.85 14.07
N ASP A 230 18.88 1.51 15.28
CA ASP A 230 19.90 0.50 15.56
C ASP A 230 21.26 0.76 14.87
N GLY A 231 21.66 2.03 14.79
CA GLY A 231 22.92 2.43 14.17
C GLY A 231 22.87 2.57 12.65
N ALA A 232 21.69 2.50 12.02
CA ALA A 232 21.52 2.63 10.56
C ALA A 232 21.85 4.02 9.98
N GLY A 233 22.21 5.00 10.83
CA GLY A 233 22.71 6.30 10.41
C GLY A 233 21.66 7.24 9.81
N LYS A 234 20.36 7.05 10.13
CA LYS A 234 19.25 7.87 9.59
C LYS A 234 18.46 8.59 10.70
N PRO A 235 19.13 9.48 11.46
CA PRO A 235 18.51 10.15 12.62
C PRO A 235 17.38 11.10 12.23
N ARG A 236 17.34 11.59 10.98
CA ARG A 236 16.27 12.49 10.54
C ARG A 236 14.99 11.72 10.31
N VAL A 237 15.08 10.55 9.68
CA VAL A 237 13.93 9.63 9.57
C VAL A 237 13.44 9.22 10.95
N GLU A 238 14.33 8.91 11.89
CA GLU A 238 13.91 8.55 13.25
C GLU A 238 13.12 9.68 13.94
N ALA A 239 13.66 10.90 13.95
CA ALA A 239 12.99 12.05 14.55
C ALA A 239 11.66 12.37 13.85
N TYR A 240 11.63 12.26 12.52
CA TYR A 240 10.46 12.47 11.69
C TYR A 240 9.37 11.42 11.95
N ALA A 241 9.73 10.12 11.97
CA ALA A 241 8.82 9.02 12.27
C ALA A 241 8.19 9.18 13.66
N ASN A 242 9.00 9.50 14.68
CA ASN A 242 8.50 9.74 16.03
C ASN A 242 7.50 10.91 16.07
N ARG A 243 7.77 11.99 15.31
CA ARG A 243 6.85 13.11 15.20
C ARG A 243 5.55 12.73 14.49
N LEU A 244 5.63 11.94 13.42
CA LEU A 244 4.46 11.43 12.69
C LEU A 244 3.58 10.56 13.60
N PHE A 245 4.16 9.60 14.30
CA PHE A 245 3.43 8.67 15.18
C PHE A 245 2.86 9.31 16.44
N ALA A 246 3.30 10.53 16.79
CA ALA A 246 2.74 11.31 17.89
C ALA A 246 1.56 12.20 17.47
N ARG A 247 1.25 12.28 16.16
CA ARG A 247 0.12 13.08 15.69
C ARG A 247 -1.20 12.39 16.03
N PRO A 248 -2.22 13.10 16.53
CA PRO A 248 -3.52 12.48 16.85
C PRO A 248 -4.22 11.79 15.66
N SER A 249 -3.84 12.14 14.43
CA SER A 249 -4.40 11.58 13.20
C SER A 249 -3.70 10.31 12.69
N VAL A 250 -2.62 9.87 13.36
CA VAL A 250 -1.77 8.73 12.98
C VAL A 250 -1.72 7.76 14.15
#